data_AF-A0A8T5GMC1-F1
#
_entry.id   AF-A0A8T5GMC1-F1
#
_cell.length_a   1.000
_cell.length_b   1.000
_cell.length_c   1.000
_cell.angle_alpha   90.00
_cell.angle_beta   90.00
_cell.angle_gamma   90.00
#
_symmetry.space_group_name_H-M   'P 1'
#
loop_
_entity.id
_entity.type
_entity.pdbx_description
1 polymer ?
#
loop_
_entity_poly.entity_id
_entity_poly.type
_entity_poly.pdbx_seq_one_letter_code
_entity_poly.pdbx_strand_id
1 'polypeptide(L)'
;MANSEFGNIGFSGKLRPSQTEASKIIKKQLASGEKQLHIVAPPGSGKTILGLYVWADLVRRPALVLSPNSAIQAQWIARTSLFDLDGKEDEVGLSSQKPGLLTSLTYQSLTMVRTKGDDLEEAATQLWIEKLLELGEAIDTASGQAWIEDLSAKNTSYYEKQMKGFRKKARDSMSEVSGSMSWLNANSIKAIERLKEAKIGLIILDECHHLTEHWGKVLVELKDAFDDPVILGLTATPPNPEAVEGAQHYSDLLGDVDYEVPTPALVRDSNLAPYQDLCYFVRPSAKELAYISEADASFLSVVEEISQPHEDSSRA
;
A
#
# COMPACT_ATOMS: atom_id res chain seq x y z
N MET A 1 23.47 -21.48 10.52
CA MET A 1 22.85 -22.69 11.11
C MET A 1 21.44 -22.76 10.54
N ALA A 2 21.08 -23.86 9.87
CA ALA A 2 19.72 -24.02 9.36
C ALA A 2 18.76 -23.95 10.54
N ASN A 3 17.77 -23.05 10.45
CA ASN A 3 16.79 -22.86 11.50
C ASN A 3 15.96 -24.15 11.59
N SER A 4 16.24 -25.00 12.57
CA SER A 4 15.61 -26.33 12.70
C SER A 4 14.08 -26.25 12.78
N GLU A 5 13.56 -25.10 13.20
CA GLU A 5 12.13 -24.77 13.22
C GLU A 5 11.50 -24.64 11.83
N PHE A 6 12.23 -24.23 10.79
CA PHE A 6 11.68 -24.10 9.43
C PHE A 6 11.41 -25.49 8.82
N GLY A 7 12.23 -26.49 9.16
CA GLY A 7 12.15 -27.85 8.63
C GLY A 7 12.45 -27.96 7.14
N ASN A 8 11.97 -29.03 6.49
CA ASN A 8 12.31 -29.37 5.10
C ASN A 8 11.34 -28.77 4.07
N ILE A 9 10.73 -27.62 4.39
CA ILE A 9 9.85 -26.92 3.46
C ILE A 9 10.62 -26.59 2.18
N GLY A 10 10.01 -26.87 1.03
CA GLY A 10 10.63 -26.66 -0.27
C GLY A 10 9.68 -26.84 -1.44
N PHE A 11 10.07 -26.32 -2.60
CA PHE A 11 9.28 -26.46 -3.82
C PHE A 11 9.33 -27.89 -4.36
N SER A 12 8.17 -28.51 -4.60
CA SER A 12 8.10 -29.88 -5.12
C SER A 12 8.10 -29.96 -6.66
N GLY A 13 7.99 -28.81 -7.32
CA GLY A 13 7.93 -28.71 -8.78
C GLY A 13 9.28 -28.37 -9.45
N LYS A 14 9.21 -28.08 -10.75
CA LYS A 14 10.33 -27.56 -11.53
C LYS A 14 10.07 -26.11 -11.93
N LEU A 15 11.02 -25.22 -11.63
CA LEU A 15 10.95 -23.83 -12.06
C LEU A 15 11.00 -23.72 -13.58
N ARG A 16 10.28 -22.74 -14.12
CA ARG A 16 10.39 -22.35 -15.53
C ARG A 16 11.77 -21.72 -15.80
N PRO A 17 12.25 -21.67 -17.06
CA PRO A 17 13.52 -21.03 -17.39
C PRO A 17 13.64 -19.59 -16.87
N SER A 18 12.60 -18.77 -17.08
CA SER A 18 12.56 -17.38 -16.58
C SER A 18 12.66 -17.27 -15.06
N GLN A 19 11.96 -18.16 -14.33
CA GLN A 19 12.02 -18.21 -12.86
C GLN A 19 13.40 -18.69 -12.38
N THR A 20 14.03 -19.59 -13.14
CA THR A 20 15.39 -20.06 -12.85
C THR A 20 16.40 -18.92 -12.99
N GLU A 21 16.31 -18.12 -14.05
CA GLU A 21 17.18 -16.95 -14.23
C GLU A 21 16.96 -15.89 -13.14
N ALA A 22 15.70 -15.57 -12.82
CA ALA A 22 15.38 -14.66 -11.72
C ALA A 22 15.95 -15.16 -10.38
N SER A 23 15.76 -16.45 -10.06
CA SER A 23 16.28 -17.04 -8.82
C SER A 23 17.82 -17.07 -8.73
N LYS A 24 18.53 -17.18 -9.87
CA LYS A 24 20.00 -17.08 -9.89
C LYS A 24 20.47 -15.68 -9.50
N ILE A 25 19.80 -14.64 -10.02
CA ILE A 25 20.11 -13.25 -9.68
C ILE A 25 19.84 -13.00 -8.20
N ILE A 26 18.66 -13.37 -7.72
CA ILE A 26 18.29 -13.27 -6.30
C ILE A 26 19.31 -14.00 -5.42
N LYS A 27 19.67 -15.23 -5.76
CA LYS A 27 20.65 -16.01 -4.99
C LYS A 27 22.02 -15.33 -4.95
N LYS A 28 22.46 -14.69 -6.04
CA LYS A 28 23.72 -13.95 -6.10
C LYS A 28 23.67 -12.72 -5.18
N GLN A 29 22.56 -11.98 -5.20
CA GLN A 29 22.37 -10.78 -4.36
C GLN A 29 22.30 -11.13 -2.87
N LEU A 30 21.52 -12.14 -2.51
CA LEU A 30 21.48 -12.65 -1.14
C LEU A 30 22.87 -13.10 -0.66
N ALA A 31 23.69 -13.70 -1.54
CA ALA A 31 25.04 -14.12 -1.21
C ALA A 31 26.02 -12.95 -1.04
N SER A 32 25.79 -11.80 -1.70
CA SER A 32 26.55 -10.57 -1.46
C SER A 32 26.06 -9.77 -0.24
N GLY A 33 25.02 -10.25 0.44
CA GLY A 33 24.44 -9.60 1.62
C GLY A 33 23.39 -8.54 1.28
N GLU A 34 22.99 -8.42 0.01
CA GLU A 34 21.88 -7.54 -0.38
C GLU A 34 20.57 -8.07 0.20
N LYS A 35 19.77 -7.13 0.71
CA LYS A 35 18.47 -7.43 1.32
C LYS A 35 17.29 -6.92 0.50
N GLN A 36 17.53 -6.06 -0.47
CA GLN A 36 16.50 -5.49 -1.33
C GLN A 36 16.54 -6.22 -2.65
N LEU A 37 15.42 -6.82 -3.01
CA LEU A 37 15.25 -7.62 -4.22
C LEU A 37 14.02 -7.10 -4.95
N HIS A 38 14.15 -6.67 -6.20
CA HIS A 38 13.10 -6.07 -6.99
C HIS A 38 13.00 -6.74 -8.36
N ILE A 39 11.93 -7.51 -8.54
CA ILE A 39 11.70 -8.32 -9.75
C ILE A 39 10.44 -7.85 -10.47
N VAL A 40 10.60 -7.48 -11.73
CA VAL A 40 9.50 -7.15 -12.64
C VAL A 40 9.22 -8.37 -13.49
N ALA A 41 7.99 -8.88 -13.43
CA ALA A 41 7.60 -10.07 -14.18
C ALA A 41 6.13 -10.00 -14.62
N PRO A 42 5.85 -10.16 -15.92
CA PRO A 42 4.53 -9.89 -16.48
C PRO A 42 3.46 -10.83 -15.90
N PRO A 43 2.16 -10.49 -16.03
CA PRO A 43 1.08 -11.36 -15.58
C PRO A 43 1.20 -12.77 -16.20
N GLY A 44 0.89 -13.81 -15.41
CA GLY A 44 1.01 -15.20 -15.87
C GLY A 44 2.43 -15.79 -15.90
N SER A 45 3.48 -14.98 -15.66
CA SER A 45 4.88 -15.46 -15.57
C SER A 45 5.14 -16.42 -14.41
N GLY A 46 4.31 -16.36 -13.36
CA GLY A 46 4.44 -17.19 -12.15
C GLY A 46 5.11 -16.49 -10.98
N LYS A 47 4.87 -15.17 -10.80
CA LYS A 47 5.38 -14.36 -9.67
C LYS A 47 5.16 -14.99 -8.30
N THR A 48 3.94 -15.47 -8.02
CA THR A 48 3.61 -16.12 -6.75
C THR A 48 4.51 -17.33 -6.48
N ILE A 49 4.77 -18.17 -7.50
CA ILE A 49 5.65 -19.33 -7.35
C ILE A 49 7.09 -18.91 -7.13
N LEU A 50 7.55 -17.86 -7.84
CA LEU A 50 8.89 -17.32 -7.63
C LEU A 50 9.06 -16.79 -6.20
N GLY A 51 8.11 -16.00 -5.69
CA GLY A 51 8.19 -15.48 -4.32
C GLY A 51 8.13 -16.58 -3.26
N LEU A 52 7.25 -17.58 -3.42
CA LEU A 52 7.20 -18.73 -2.52
C LEU A 52 8.48 -19.58 -2.58
N TYR A 53 9.09 -19.72 -3.76
CA TYR A 53 10.39 -20.38 -3.92
C TYR A 53 11.51 -19.60 -3.22
N VAL A 54 11.53 -18.27 -3.33
CA VAL A 54 12.50 -17.44 -2.60
C VAL A 54 12.33 -17.63 -1.09
N TRP A 55 11.09 -17.70 -0.59
CA TRP A 55 10.82 -17.98 0.81
C TRP A 55 11.27 -19.38 1.24
N ALA A 56 10.81 -20.43 0.55
CA ALA A 56 10.98 -21.82 0.95
C ALA A 56 12.40 -22.36 0.70
N ASP A 57 13.04 -21.98 -0.41
CA ASP A 57 14.28 -22.59 -0.87
C ASP A 57 15.51 -21.68 -0.69
N LEU A 58 15.33 -20.35 -0.70
CA LEU A 58 16.46 -19.41 -0.63
C LEU A 58 16.62 -18.74 0.74
N VAL A 59 15.58 -18.08 1.25
CA VAL A 59 15.66 -17.26 2.48
C VAL A 59 15.44 -18.08 3.74
N ARG A 60 14.47 -19.02 3.72
CA ARG A 60 14.22 -20.01 4.79
C ARG A 60 14.02 -19.39 6.17
N ARG A 61 13.20 -18.33 6.24
CA ARG A 61 12.80 -17.61 7.45
C ARG A 61 11.30 -17.35 7.46
N PRO A 62 10.69 -17.08 8.62
CA PRO A 62 9.31 -16.61 8.69
C PRO A 62 9.09 -15.42 7.75
N ALA A 63 8.02 -15.47 6.95
CA ALA A 63 7.77 -14.48 5.91
C ALA A 63 6.41 -13.83 6.04
N LEU A 64 6.37 -12.54 5.74
CA LEU A 64 5.16 -11.74 5.61
C LEU A 64 4.94 -11.43 4.13
N VAL A 65 3.79 -11.83 3.58
CA VAL A 65 3.36 -11.40 2.25
C VAL A 65 2.36 -10.27 2.40
N LEU A 66 2.54 -9.19 1.62
CA LEU A 66 1.59 -8.09 1.54
C LEU A 66 1.04 -7.96 0.12
N SER A 67 -0.29 -7.98 0.03
CA SER A 67 -1.03 -7.88 -1.23
C SER A 67 -2.02 -6.71 -1.21
N PRO A 68 -2.42 -6.17 -2.38
CA PRO A 68 -3.34 -5.02 -2.41
C PRO A 68 -4.78 -5.38 -2.01
N ASN A 69 -5.18 -6.64 -2.13
CA ASN A 69 -6.53 -7.08 -1.76
C ASN A 69 -6.55 -8.53 -1.24
N SER A 70 -7.69 -8.91 -0.65
CA SER A 70 -7.89 -10.22 -0.02
C SER A 70 -7.91 -11.39 -1.00
N ALA A 71 -8.29 -11.17 -2.27
CA ALA A 71 -8.28 -12.23 -3.28
C ALA A 71 -6.84 -12.66 -3.61
N ILE A 72 -5.95 -11.68 -3.81
CA ILE A 72 -4.52 -11.94 -4.06
C ILE A 72 -3.85 -12.51 -2.81
N GLN A 73 -4.16 -11.97 -1.63
CA GLN A 73 -3.69 -12.49 -0.35
C GLN A 73 -3.98 -14.00 -0.20
N ALA A 74 -5.23 -14.42 -0.51
CA ALA A 74 -5.63 -15.83 -0.46
C ALA A 74 -4.93 -16.69 -1.52
N GLN A 75 -4.60 -16.13 -2.69
CA GLN A 75 -3.87 -16.84 -3.74
C GLN A 75 -2.47 -17.27 -3.26
N TRP A 76 -1.77 -16.44 -2.49
CA TRP A 76 -0.45 -16.81 -1.95
C TRP A 76 -0.51 -18.08 -1.11
N ILE A 77 -1.50 -18.17 -0.22
CA ILE A 77 -1.70 -19.35 0.64
C ILE A 77 -2.17 -20.54 -0.18
N ALA A 78 -3.11 -20.37 -1.12
CA ALA A 78 -3.56 -21.48 -1.97
C ALA A 78 -2.42 -22.10 -2.79
N ARG A 79 -1.42 -21.30 -3.19
CA ARG A 79 -0.28 -21.75 -3.99
C ARG A 79 0.78 -22.52 -3.20
N THR A 80 0.75 -22.51 -1.86
CA THR A 80 1.64 -23.36 -1.05
C THR A 80 1.34 -24.85 -1.22
N SER A 81 0.18 -25.22 -1.77
CA SER A 81 -0.13 -26.59 -2.20
C SER A 81 0.85 -27.19 -3.21
N LEU A 82 1.68 -26.36 -3.87
CA LEU A 82 2.75 -26.78 -4.77
C LEU A 82 4.12 -26.93 -4.07
N PHE A 83 4.13 -26.83 -2.74
CA PHE A 83 5.31 -26.95 -1.89
C PHE A 83 5.09 -28.10 -0.91
N ASP A 84 6.17 -28.79 -0.57
CA ASP A 84 6.16 -29.67 0.60
C ASP A 84 6.28 -28.76 1.84
N LEU A 85 5.28 -28.81 2.72
CA LEU A 85 5.25 -28.01 3.94
C LEU A 85 5.80 -28.76 5.16
N ASP A 86 6.30 -29.99 5.00
CA ASP A 86 6.92 -30.77 6.08
C ASP A 86 5.99 -30.92 7.30
N GLY A 87 4.68 -31.11 7.04
CA GLY A 87 3.63 -31.22 8.06
C GLY A 87 3.32 -29.93 8.84
N LYS A 88 3.69 -28.76 8.30
CA LYS A 88 3.49 -27.44 8.92
C LYS A 88 2.42 -26.61 8.21
N GLU A 89 1.34 -27.23 7.76
CA GLU A 89 0.22 -26.55 7.10
C GLU A 89 -0.39 -25.45 8.00
N ASP A 90 -0.42 -25.68 9.32
CA ASP A 90 -0.94 -24.73 10.32
C ASP A 90 -0.05 -23.49 10.55
N GLU A 91 1.18 -23.51 10.02
CA GLU A 91 2.14 -22.38 10.08
C GLU A 91 2.02 -21.45 8.86
N VAL A 92 1.07 -21.72 7.96
CA VAL A 92 0.80 -20.95 6.76
C VAL A 92 -0.61 -20.38 6.85
N GLY A 93 -0.76 -19.06 6.89
CA GLY A 93 -2.06 -18.47 7.20
C GLY A 93 -2.32 -17.05 6.70
N LEU A 94 -3.57 -16.61 6.91
CA LEU A 94 -4.09 -15.30 6.51
C LEU A 94 -4.31 -14.35 7.70
N SER A 95 -3.82 -14.71 8.90
CA SER A 95 -4.14 -14.01 10.15
C SER A 95 -2.89 -13.52 10.86
N SER A 96 -2.91 -12.25 11.25
CA SER A 96 -1.89 -11.65 12.10
C SER A 96 -2.04 -11.99 13.59
N GLN A 97 -3.08 -12.73 13.98
CA GLN A 97 -3.28 -13.12 15.40
C GLN A 97 -2.36 -14.25 15.83
N LYS A 98 -2.03 -15.15 14.89
CA LYS A 98 -1.08 -16.25 15.08
C LYS A 98 -0.18 -16.31 13.84
N PRO A 99 0.80 -15.39 13.71
CA PRO A 99 1.74 -15.45 12.61
C PRO A 99 2.54 -16.76 12.67
N GLY A 100 2.72 -17.40 11.51
CA GLY A 100 3.52 -18.61 11.36
C GLY A 100 4.70 -18.40 10.41
N LEU A 101 5.21 -19.50 9.84
CA LEU A 101 6.29 -19.49 8.85
C LEU A 101 5.95 -18.70 7.57
N LEU A 102 4.67 -18.64 7.18
CA LEU A 102 4.20 -17.76 6.10
C LEU A 102 2.87 -17.11 6.50
N THR A 103 2.88 -15.79 6.65
CA THR A 103 1.68 -15.01 6.94
C THR A 103 1.38 -14.11 5.76
N SER A 104 0.24 -14.29 5.10
CA SER A 104 -0.19 -13.44 3.99
C SER A 104 -1.26 -12.46 4.48
N LEU A 105 -1.05 -11.16 4.26
CA LEU A 105 -1.90 -10.06 4.71
C LEU A 105 -2.15 -9.07 3.56
N THR A 106 -3.14 -8.19 3.72
CA THR A 106 -3.28 -7.04 2.82
C THR A 106 -2.45 -5.86 3.33
N TYR A 107 -1.99 -4.97 2.45
CA TYR A 107 -1.34 -3.72 2.87
C TYR A 107 -2.22 -2.98 3.88
N GLN A 108 -3.50 -2.82 3.56
CA GLN A 108 -4.46 -2.12 4.42
C GLN A 108 -4.56 -2.70 5.84
N SER A 109 -4.37 -4.01 6.03
CA SER A 109 -4.45 -4.61 7.38
C SER A 109 -3.36 -4.13 8.33
N LEU A 110 -2.18 -3.76 7.80
CA LEU A 110 -1.05 -3.23 8.58
C LEU A 110 -0.96 -1.71 8.52
N THR A 111 -1.47 -1.08 7.46
CA THR A 111 -1.42 0.37 7.27
C THR A 111 -2.73 1.06 7.65
N MET A 112 -3.58 0.43 8.44
CA MET A 112 -4.87 0.99 8.81
C MET A 112 -4.68 2.09 9.86
N VAL A 113 -4.90 3.33 9.42
CA VAL A 113 -4.92 4.52 10.29
C VAL A 113 -6.05 4.40 11.32
N ARG A 114 -5.83 4.92 12.53
CA ARG A 114 -6.90 5.14 13.52
C ARG A 114 -8.10 5.81 12.85
N THR A 115 -9.22 5.09 12.82
CA THR A 115 -10.52 5.62 12.42
C THR A 115 -11.52 5.29 13.51
N LYS A 116 -11.23 5.72 14.74
CA LYS A 116 -12.21 5.73 15.84
C LYS A 116 -11.95 6.86 16.82
N GLY A 117 -12.89 7.81 16.83
CA GLY A 117 -13.40 8.44 18.04
C GLY A 117 -12.63 9.61 18.57
N ASP A 118 -11.52 9.35 19.27
CA ASP A 118 -11.03 10.33 20.26
C ASP A 118 -9.74 11.03 19.81
N ASP A 119 -8.68 10.35 19.35
CA ASP A 119 -7.41 11.05 19.04
C ASP A 119 -7.47 11.94 17.79
N LEU A 120 -8.18 11.50 16.74
CA LEU A 120 -8.39 12.31 15.53
C LEU A 120 -9.28 13.50 15.84
N GLU A 121 -10.27 13.29 16.72
CA GLU A 121 -11.22 14.32 17.10
C GLU A 121 -10.54 15.34 18.02
N GLU A 122 -9.70 14.91 18.97
CA GLU A 122 -8.86 15.78 19.80
C GLU A 122 -7.87 16.58 18.94
N ALA A 123 -7.17 15.95 18.00
CA ALA A 123 -6.25 16.66 17.10
C ALA A 123 -6.97 17.65 16.18
N ALA A 124 -8.13 17.25 15.64
CA ALA A 124 -8.96 18.15 14.83
C ALA A 124 -9.55 19.30 15.67
N THR A 125 -9.94 19.02 16.92
CA THR A 125 -10.43 20.01 17.88
C THR A 125 -9.34 20.99 18.25
N GLN A 126 -8.12 20.52 18.51
CA GLN A 126 -6.97 21.36 18.82
C GLN A 126 -6.61 22.29 17.66
N LEU A 127 -6.59 21.79 16.43
CA LEU A 127 -6.39 22.61 15.23
C LEU A 127 -7.50 23.65 15.03
N TRP A 128 -8.73 23.32 15.45
CA TRP A 128 -9.83 24.29 15.41
C TRP A 128 -9.67 25.34 16.50
N ILE A 129 -9.30 24.96 17.73
CA ILE A 129 -9.00 25.89 18.84
C ILE A 129 -7.89 26.85 18.45
N GLU A 130 -6.79 26.36 17.87
CA GLU A 130 -5.69 27.21 17.39
C GLU A 130 -6.17 28.24 16.37
N LYS A 131 -7.05 27.84 15.44
CA LYS A 131 -7.66 28.76 14.49
C LYS A 131 -8.57 29.79 15.17
N LEU A 132 -9.34 29.40 16.19
CA LEU A 132 -10.19 30.32 16.95
C LEU A 132 -9.34 31.35 17.71
N LEU A 133 -8.20 30.94 18.26
CA LEU A 133 -7.24 31.83 18.92
C LEU A 133 -6.61 32.80 17.91
N GLU A 134 -6.22 32.30 16.73
CA GLU A 134 -5.64 33.12 15.65
C GLU A 134 -6.63 34.18 15.13
N LEU A 135 -7.91 33.83 15.03
CA LEU A 135 -8.98 34.75 14.64
C LEU A 135 -9.42 35.70 15.76
N GLY A 136 -8.91 35.51 16.98
CA GLY A 136 -9.31 36.27 18.17
C GLY A 136 -10.74 35.95 18.66
N GLU A 137 -11.31 34.83 18.22
CA GLU A 137 -12.64 34.35 18.62
C GLU A 137 -12.60 33.55 19.93
N ALA A 138 -11.44 33.02 20.30
CA ALA A 138 -11.14 32.45 21.61
C ALA A 138 -9.99 33.21 22.29
N ILE A 139 -9.97 33.20 23.62
CA ILE A 139 -8.98 33.94 24.44
C ILE A 139 -7.88 33.00 24.95
N ASP A 140 -8.22 31.73 25.12
CA ASP A 140 -7.34 30.64 25.54
C ASP A 140 -7.89 29.28 25.06
N THR A 141 -7.13 28.21 25.27
CA THR A 141 -7.53 26.85 24.87
C THR A 141 -8.83 26.41 25.56
N ALA A 142 -9.05 26.81 26.82
CA ALA A 142 -10.23 26.43 27.58
C ALA A 142 -11.52 27.08 27.03
N SER A 143 -11.46 28.34 26.64
CA SER A 143 -12.57 29.06 25.99
C SER A 143 -12.84 28.54 24.58
N GLY A 144 -11.81 28.17 23.82
CA GLY A 144 -11.97 27.50 22.53
C GLY A 144 -12.67 26.15 22.64
N GLN A 145 -12.28 25.33 23.62
CA GLN A 145 -12.91 24.04 23.90
C GLN A 145 -14.39 24.20 24.26
N ALA A 146 -14.71 25.12 25.19
CA ALA A 146 -16.09 25.39 25.60
C ALA A 146 -16.96 25.89 24.43
N TRP A 147 -16.37 26.67 23.52
CA TRP A 147 -17.06 27.16 22.32
C TRP A 147 -17.40 26.03 21.35
N ILE A 148 -16.47 25.11 21.10
CA ILE A 148 -16.68 23.96 20.22
C ILE A 148 -17.71 22.99 20.83
N GLU A 149 -17.66 22.76 22.14
CA GLU A 149 -18.64 21.93 22.85
C GLU A 149 -20.06 22.54 22.74
N ASP A 150 -20.21 23.83 23.00
CA ASP A 150 -21.50 24.54 22.86
C ASP A 150 -22.01 24.50 21.40
N LEU A 151 -21.11 24.66 20.42
CA LEU A 151 -21.44 24.59 19.00
C LEU A 151 -21.92 23.18 18.60
N SER A 152 -21.28 22.13 19.11
CA SER A 152 -21.67 20.75 18.82
C SER A 152 -23.10 20.42 19.29
N ALA A 153 -23.50 20.98 20.43
CA ALA A 153 -24.82 20.80 21.03
C ALA A 153 -25.90 21.68 20.36
N LYS A 154 -25.57 22.94 20.01
CA LYS A 154 -26.56 23.89 19.45
C LYS A 154 -26.67 23.85 17.94
N ASN A 155 -25.62 23.45 17.22
CA ASN A 155 -25.59 23.45 15.76
C ASN A 155 -24.75 22.29 15.19
N THR A 156 -25.25 21.08 15.38
CA THR A 156 -24.56 19.83 15.02
C THR A 156 -24.23 19.73 13.52
N SER A 157 -25.09 20.25 12.62
CA SER A 157 -24.84 20.16 11.18
C SER A 157 -23.68 21.06 10.73
N TYR A 158 -23.56 22.27 11.31
CA TYR A 158 -22.44 23.17 11.05
C TYR A 158 -21.15 22.64 11.68
N TYR A 159 -21.23 22.12 12.91
CA TYR A 159 -20.11 21.45 13.59
C TYR A 159 -19.53 20.34 12.72
N GLU A 160 -20.35 19.39 12.24
CA GLU A 160 -19.87 18.28 11.42
C GLU A 160 -19.25 18.75 10.10
N LYS A 161 -19.81 19.81 9.48
CA LYS A 161 -19.26 20.39 8.25
C LYS A 161 -17.88 20.98 8.47
N GLN A 162 -17.66 21.71 9.56
CA GLN A 162 -16.35 22.29 9.89
C GLN A 162 -15.36 21.21 10.33
N MET A 163 -15.77 20.28 11.19
CA MET A 163 -14.94 19.18 11.66
C MET A 163 -14.42 18.31 10.53
N LYS A 164 -15.18 18.12 9.45
CA LYS A 164 -14.69 17.39 8.27
C LYS A 164 -13.40 18.01 7.70
N GLY A 165 -13.29 19.33 7.68
CA GLY A 165 -12.09 20.05 7.23
C GLY A 165 -10.91 19.88 8.19
N PHE A 166 -11.15 20.00 9.49
CA PHE A 166 -10.10 19.84 10.50
C PHE A 166 -9.63 18.39 10.66
N ARG A 167 -10.53 17.40 10.57
CA ARG A 167 -10.19 15.97 10.51
C ARG A 167 -9.31 15.66 9.29
N LYS A 168 -9.53 16.32 8.16
CA LYS A 168 -8.66 16.21 6.99
C LYS A 168 -7.29 16.83 7.26
N LYS A 169 -7.23 18.05 7.78
CA LYS A 169 -5.97 18.72 8.12
C LYS A 169 -5.17 17.97 9.19
N ALA A 170 -5.83 17.43 10.21
CA ALA A 170 -5.21 16.58 11.23
C ALA A 170 -4.59 15.33 10.60
N ARG A 171 -5.28 14.72 9.64
CA ARG A 171 -4.75 13.57 8.89
C ARG A 171 -3.53 13.95 8.05
N ASP A 172 -3.58 15.09 7.38
CA ASP A 172 -2.50 15.57 6.51
C ASP A 172 -1.28 16.00 7.35
N SER A 173 -1.47 16.68 8.49
CA SER A 173 -0.36 17.09 9.38
C SER A 173 0.28 15.91 10.12
N MET A 174 -0.50 14.91 10.51
CA MET A 174 0.02 13.65 11.05
C MET A 174 0.86 12.88 10.02
N SER A 175 0.68 13.14 8.73
CA SER A 175 1.47 12.52 7.65
C SER A 175 2.83 13.19 7.41
N GLU A 176 3.05 14.40 7.92
CA GLU A 176 4.28 15.18 7.73
C GLU A 176 5.16 15.28 8.99
N VAL A 177 4.56 15.22 10.20
CA VAL A 177 5.26 15.63 11.44
C VAL A 177 5.77 14.46 12.31
N SER A 178 5.34 13.21 12.12
CA SER A 178 5.81 12.11 12.96
C SER A 178 6.09 10.83 12.17
N GLY A 179 7.38 10.48 12.04
CA GLY A 179 7.83 9.13 11.69
C GLY A 179 7.56 8.16 12.83
N SER A 180 6.29 7.85 13.07
CA SER A 180 5.89 7.02 14.18
C SER A 180 4.64 6.26 13.81
N MET A 181 4.65 4.95 14.04
CA MET A 181 3.49 4.05 14.09
C MET A 181 2.31 4.55 14.97
N SER A 182 2.39 5.76 15.55
CA SER A 182 1.39 6.46 16.35
C SER A 182 0.03 6.61 15.66
N TRP A 183 0.02 6.77 14.33
CA TRP A 183 -1.19 6.92 13.53
C TRP A 183 -1.90 5.58 13.22
N LEU A 184 -1.23 4.45 13.41
CA LEU A 184 -1.83 3.13 13.24
C LEU A 184 -2.85 2.86 14.34
N ASN A 185 -3.93 2.16 13.97
CA ASN A 185 -4.90 1.72 14.95
C ASN A 185 -4.32 0.64 15.88
N ALA A 186 -4.93 0.46 17.05
CA ALA A 186 -4.46 -0.51 18.04
C ALA A 186 -4.40 -1.95 17.53
N ASN A 187 -5.21 -2.31 16.53
CA ASN A 187 -5.19 -3.64 15.93
C ASN A 187 -3.97 -3.82 15.02
N SER A 188 -3.64 -2.83 14.20
CA SER A 188 -2.45 -2.82 13.34
C SER A 188 -1.17 -2.82 14.18
N ILE A 189 -1.11 -2.04 15.27
CA ILE A 189 0.03 -2.07 16.20
C ILE A 189 0.20 -3.46 16.81
N LYS A 190 -0.86 -4.07 17.36
CA LYS A 190 -0.80 -5.44 17.91
C LYS A 190 -0.43 -6.48 16.85
N ALA A 191 -0.86 -6.30 15.60
CA ALA A 191 -0.47 -7.17 14.51
C ALA A 191 1.03 -7.07 14.23
N ILE A 192 1.58 -5.86 14.19
CA ILE A 192 3.02 -5.61 14.00
C ILE A 192 3.83 -6.20 15.15
N GLU A 193 3.40 -6.03 16.40
CA GLU A 193 4.06 -6.63 17.58
C GLU A 193 4.13 -8.15 17.47
N ARG A 194 3.03 -8.83 17.14
CA ARG A 194 3.01 -10.29 16.96
C ARG A 194 3.90 -10.74 15.80
N LEU A 195 3.89 -9.99 14.70
CA LEU A 195 4.78 -10.26 13.56
C LEU A 195 6.26 -10.10 13.96
N LYS A 196 6.58 -9.09 14.76
CA LYS A 196 7.93 -8.89 15.29
C LYS A 196 8.35 -10.04 16.20
N GLU A 197 7.47 -10.49 17.10
CA GLU A 197 7.70 -11.65 17.97
C GLU A 197 7.92 -12.94 17.16
N ALA A 198 7.25 -13.08 16.01
CA ALA A 198 7.43 -14.18 15.08
C ALA A 198 8.73 -14.11 14.26
N LYS A 199 9.55 -13.06 14.45
CA LYS A 199 10.87 -12.88 13.81
C LYS A 199 10.81 -12.98 12.28
N ILE A 200 9.90 -12.20 11.68
CA ILE A 200 9.80 -12.08 10.23
C ILE A 200 11.18 -11.72 9.65
N GLY A 201 11.71 -12.59 8.79
CA GLY A 201 13.01 -12.41 8.14
C GLY A 201 12.90 -12.14 6.63
N LEU A 202 11.69 -12.20 6.08
CA LEU A 202 11.38 -11.88 4.69
C LEU A 202 10.04 -11.15 4.60
N ILE A 203 10.00 -10.04 3.87
CA ILE A 203 8.76 -9.38 3.46
C ILE A 203 8.64 -9.50 1.95
N ILE A 204 7.54 -10.04 1.46
CA ILE A 204 7.21 -10.12 0.04
C ILE A 204 6.13 -9.08 -0.25
N LEU A 205 6.44 -8.15 -1.14
CA LEU A 205 5.59 -7.03 -1.52
C LEU A 205 5.02 -7.33 -2.92
N ASP A 206 3.76 -7.78 -2.97
CA ASP A 206 3.07 -8.09 -4.22
C ASP A 206 2.40 -6.84 -4.79
N GLU A 207 2.41 -6.71 -6.12
CA GLU A 207 2.07 -5.49 -6.86
C GLU A 207 2.75 -4.25 -6.27
N CYS A 208 4.05 -4.36 -6.06
CA CYS A 208 4.83 -3.34 -5.35
C CYS A 208 4.85 -1.96 -6.04
N HIS A 209 4.40 -1.84 -7.29
CA HIS A 209 4.26 -0.55 -7.98
C HIS A 209 3.25 0.40 -7.29
N HIS A 210 2.35 -0.10 -6.44
CA HIS A 210 1.46 0.72 -5.61
C HIS A 210 2.17 1.40 -4.42
N LEU A 211 3.43 1.06 -4.16
CA LEU A 211 4.17 1.55 -3.00
C LEU A 211 4.76 2.95 -3.17
N THR A 212 4.54 3.60 -4.32
CA THR A 212 4.86 5.04 -4.49
C THR A 212 3.92 5.95 -3.69
N GLU A 213 2.81 5.40 -3.19
CA GLU A 213 1.80 6.11 -2.42
C GLU A 213 1.96 5.88 -0.90
N HIS A 214 0.88 6.06 -0.13
CA HIS A 214 0.89 6.05 1.33
C HIS A 214 1.45 4.74 1.95
N TRP A 215 1.25 3.59 1.31
CA TRP A 215 1.71 2.29 1.85
C TRP A 215 3.23 2.20 1.98
N GLY A 216 3.98 2.80 1.05
CA GLY A 216 5.44 2.71 1.05
C GLY A 216 6.07 3.39 2.27
N LYS A 217 5.52 4.54 2.70
CA LYS A 217 6.01 5.23 3.91
C LYS A 217 5.96 4.35 5.16
N VAL A 218 4.84 3.64 5.35
CA VAL A 218 4.64 2.73 6.50
C VAL A 218 5.62 1.56 6.46
N LEU A 219 5.89 1.04 5.26
CA LEU A 219 6.71 -0.14 5.09
C LEU A 219 8.19 0.13 5.37
N VAL A 220 8.67 1.36 5.11
CA VAL A 220 10.01 1.78 5.54
C VAL A 220 10.14 1.66 7.05
N GLU A 221 9.14 2.13 7.81
CA GLU A 221 9.14 2.00 9.28
C GLU A 221 9.07 0.53 9.73
N LEU A 222 8.28 -0.30 9.03
CA LEU A 222 8.18 -1.73 9.34
C LEU A 222 9.49 -2.49 9.08
N LYS A 223 10.26 -2.10 8.07
CA LYS A 223 11.59 -2.66 7.80
C LYS A 223 12.50 -2.47 9.01
N ASP A 224 12.51 -1.27 9.60
CA ASP A 224 13.30 -0.98 10.80
C ASP A 224 12.76 -1.73 12.03
N ALA A 225 11.44 -1.87 12.15
CA ALA A 225 10.80 -2.56 13.27
C ALA A 225 11.08 -4.07 13.31
N PHE A 226 11.32 -4.70 12.14
CA PHE A 226 11.56 -6.13 11.96
C PHE A 226 13.05 -6.50 11.85
N ASP A 227 13.95 -5.69 12.40
CA ASP A 227 15.40 -5.94 12.42
C ASP A 227 16.01 -6.10 11.01
N ASP A 228 15.56 -5.27 10.06
CA ASP A 228 16.05 -5.19 8.68
C ASP A 228 15.95 -6.54 7.93
N PRO A 229 14.72 -7.02 7.64
CA PRO A 229 14.48 -8.28 6.94
C PRO A 229 14.85 -8.18 5.45
N VAL A 230 14.91 -9.31 4.76
CA VAL A 230 14.97 -9.33 3.29
C VAL A 230 13.65 -8.79 2.75
N ILE A 231 13.68 -7.89 1.78
CA ILE A 231 12.53 -7.33 1.07
C ILE A 231 12.54 -7.86 -0.36
N LEU A 232 11.44 -8.48 -0.79
CA LEU A 232 11.22 -8.92 -2.16
C LEU A 232 10.02 -8.20 -2.77
N GLY A 233 10.26 -7.25 -3.66
CA GLY A 233 9.27 -6.62 -4.51
C GLY A 233 8.96 -7.44 -5.76
N LEU A 234 7.67 -7.67 -5.99
CA LEU A 234 7.15 -8.35 -7.16
C LEU A 234 6.08 -7.48 -7.83
N THR A 235 6.25 -7.20 -9.11
CA THR A 235 5.26 -6.42 -9.88
C THR A 235 5.18 -6.87 -11.33
N ALA A 236 4.02 -6.71 -11.96
CA ALA A 236 3.88 -6.86 -13.41
C ALA A 236 4.45 -5.68 -14.20
N THR A 237 4.33 -4.49 -13.62
CA THR A 237 4.64 -3.22 -14.26
C THR A 237 5.74 -2.54 -13.47
N PRO A 238 6.83 -2.12 -14.13
CA PRO A 238 7.82 -1.27 -13.47
C PRO A 238 7.13 0.03 -13.05
N PRO A 239 7.55 0.64 -11.93
CA PRO A 239 7.00 1.92 -11.50
C PRO A 239 7.36 3.02 -12.52
N ASN A 240 6.50 4.03 -12.67
CA ASN A 240 6.80 5.19 -13.50
C ASN A 240 8.00 5.95 -12.88
N PRO A 241 9.09 6.22 -13.61
CA PRO A 241 10.25 6.97 -13.09
C PRO A 241 9.88 8.29 -12.41
N GLU A 242 8.95 9.06 -12.97
CA GLU A 242 8.50 10.34 -12.37
C GLU A 242 7.81 10.13 -11.02
N ALA A 243 7.06 9.04 -10.88
CA ALA A 243 6.40 8.70 -9.62
C ALA A 243 7.40 8.22 -8.56
N VAL A 244 8.50 7.57 -8.96
CA VAL A 244 9.57 7.13 -8.04
C VAL A 244 10.40 8.31 -7.56
N GLU A 245 10.68 9.29 -8.41
CA GLU A 245 11.42 10.51 -8.04
C GLU A 245 10.70 11.30 -6.92
N GLY A 246 9.36 11.33 -6.95
CA GLY A 246 8.53 11.90 -5.88
C GLY A 246 8.36 11.01 -4.64
N ALA A 247 8.89 9.78 -4.64
CA ALA A 247 8.60 8.74 -3.65
C ALA A 247 9.89 8.08 -3.13
N GLN A 248 10.74 8.84 -2.44
CA GLN A 248 12.01 8.34 -1.89
C GLN A 248 11.89 7.03 -1.09
N HIS A 249 10.80 6.88 -0.32
CA HIS A 249 10.50 5.67 0.44
C HIS A 249 10.41 4.39 -0.43
N TYR A 250 10.03 4.52 -1.70
CA TYR A 250 10.00 3.40 -2.65
C TYR A 250 11.42 2.89 -2.93
N SER A 251 12.33 3.81 -3.25
CA SER A 251 13.76 3.50 -3.48
C SER A 251 14.41 2.97 -2.21
N ASP A 252 14.07 3.53 -1.04
CA ASP A 252 14.59 3.07 0.26
C ASP A 252 14.09 1.66 0.64
N LEU A 253 13.00 1.19 0.05
CA LEU A 253 12.45 -0.15 0.23
C LEU A 253 13.00 -1.16 -0.76
N LEU A 254 12.96 -0.83 -2.05
CA LEU A 254 13.14 -1.78 -3.15
C LEU A 254 14.44 -1.61 -3.92
N GLY A 255 15.02 -0.41 -3.94
CA GLY A 255 16.14 -0.08 -4.82
C GLY A 255 15.78 -0.18 -6.31
N ASP A 256 16.83 -0.33 -7.12
CA ASP A 256 16.70 -0.50 -8.58
C ASP A 256 16.08 -1.85 -8.95
N VAL A 257 15.52 -1.96 -10.15
CA VAL A 257 15.00 -3.24 -10.67
C VAL A 257 16.18 -4.18 -10.95
N ASP A 258 16.22 -5.31 -10.26
CA ASP A 258 17.29 -6.31 -10.39
C ASP A 258 17.15 -7.19 -11.61
N TYR A 259 15.90 -7.51 -11.95
CA TYR A 259 15.58 -8.34 -13.09
C TYR A 259 14.19 -8.08 -13.64
N GLU A 260 14.11 -7.88 -14.95
CA GLU A 260 12.86 -7.86 -15.69
C GLU A 260 12.76 -9.12 -16.55
N VAL A 261 11.69 -9.88 -16.36
CA VAL A 261 11.42 -11.09 -17.13
C VAL A 261 10.96 -10.70 -18.54
N PRO A 262 11.70 -11.03 -19.62
CA PRO A 262 11.31 -10.62 -20.95
C PRO A 262 10.05 -11.35 -21.42
N THR A 263 8.96 -10.62 -21.70
CA THR A 263 7.71 -11.17 -22.25
C THR A 263 7.93 -12.04 -23.49
N PRO A 264 8.77 -11.67 -24.48
CA PRO A 264 9.04 -12.51 -25.64
C PRO A 264 9.63 -13.88 -25.29
N ALA A 265 10.44 -13.98 -24.23
CA ALA A 265 11.00 -15.25 -23.78
C ALA A 265 9.90 -16.18 -23.22
N LEU A 266 8.92 -15.62 -22.50
CA LEU A 266 7.78 -16.39 -21.97
C LEU A 266 6.87 -16.92 -23.08
N VAL A 267 6.63 -16.11 -24.12
CA VAL A 267 5.84 -16.53 -25.29
C VAL A 267 6.58 -17.63 -26.06
N ARG A 268 7.89 -17.44 -26.32
CA ARG A 268 8.73 -18.45 -26.99
C ARG A 268 8.72 -19.78 -26.26
N ASP A 269 8.78 -19.74 -24.94
CA ASP A 269 8.81 -20.94 -24.09
C ASP A 269 7.39 -21.49 -23.80
N SER A 270 6.35 -21.00 -24.49
CA SER A 270 4.95 -21.41 -24.36
C SER A 270 4.36 -21.26 -22.95
N ASN A 271 4.95 -20.39 -22.13
CA ASN A 271 4.48 -20.09 -20.77
C ASN A 271 3.45 -18.97 -20.74
N LEU A 272 3.41 -18.15 -21.80
CA LEU A 272 2.42 -17.09 -22.02
C LEU A 272 1.82 -17.27 -23.42
N ALA A 273 0.52 -17.06 -23.54
CA ALA A 273 -0.13 -17.08 -24.85
C ALA A 273 0.39 -15.90 -25.69
N PRO A 274 0.72 -16.12 -26.98
CA PRO A 274 1.02 -15.02 -27.89
C PRO A 274 -0.23 -14.14 -28.01
N TYR A 275 -0.03 -12.83 -27.92
CA TYR A 275 -1.10 -11.84 -28.12
C TYR A 275 -0.61 -10.72 -29.03
N GLN A 276 -1.56 -10.03 -29.64
CA GLN A 276 -1.32 -8.84 -30.45
C GLN A 276 -2.35 -7.79 -30.04
N ASP A 277 -1.88 -6.61 -29.65
CA ASP A 277 -2.77 -5.50 -29.36
C ASP A 277 -3.43 -5.01 -30.66
N LEU A 278 -4.76 -4.93 -30.64
CA LEU A 278 -5.54 -4.43 -31.76
C LEU A 278 -6.14 -3.07 -31.41
N CYS A 279 -5.63 -2.01 -32.03
CA CYS A 279 -6.24 -0.69 -31.94
C CYS A 279 -7.42 -0.61 -32.91
N TYR A 280 -8.64 -0.73 -32.38
CA TYR A 280 -9.87 -0.53 -33.15
C TYR A 280 -10.41 0.88 -32.94
N PHE A 281 -10.17 1.76 -33.92
CA PHE A 281 -10.64 3.14 -33.86
C PHE A 281 -12.13 3.20 -34.21
N VAL A 282 -12.94 3.72 -33.29
CA VAL A 282 -14.35 4.01 -33.51
C VAL A 282 -14.54 5.50 -33.78
N ARG A 283 -15.45 5.84 -34.70
CA ARG A 283 -15.92 7.22 -34.83
C ARG A 283 -17.03 7.45 -33.82
N PRO A 284 -17.00 8.54 -33.04
CA PRO A 284 -18.14 8.90 -32.21
C PRO A 284 -19.37 9.12 -33.09
N SER A 285 -20.54 8.80 -32.56
CA SER A 285 -21.83 9.11 -33.17
C SER A 285 -22.01 10.63 -33.30
N ALA A 286 -22.97 11.07 -34.14
CA ALA A 286 -23.29 12.49 -34.26
C ALA A 286 -23.66 13.14 -32.91
N LYS A 287 -24.32 12.39 -32.02
CA LYS A 287 -24.68 12.86 -30.67
C LYS A 287 -23.44 13.04 -29.77
N GLU A 288 -22.52 12.08 -29.81
CA GLU A 288 -21.28 12.16 -29.04
C GLU A 288 -20.36 13.25 -29.58
N LEU A 289 -20.30 13.45 -30.90
CA LEU A 289 -19.59 14.57 -31.51
C LEU A 289 -20.15 15.92 -31.06
N ALA A 290 -21.48 16.07 -31.05
CA ALA A 290 -22.13 17.29 -30.56
C ALA A 290 -21.79 17.52 -29.07
N TYR A 291 -21.92 16.49 -28.23
CA TYR A 291 -21.54 16.56 -26.82
C TYR A 291 -20.08 16.96 -26.61
N ILE A 292 -19.14 16.33 -27.33
CA ILE A 292 -17.71 16.66 -27.25
C ILE A 292 -17.47 18.11 -27.69
N SER A 293 -18.13 18.58 -28.74
CA SER A 293 -17.98 19.96 -29.22
C SER A 293 -18.59 21.00 -28.27
N GLU A 294 -19.62 20.63 -27.51
CA GLU A 294 -20.32 21.50 -26.56
C GLU A 294 -19.73 21.44 -25.14
N ALA A 295 -18.84 20.48 -24.86
CA ALA A 295 -18.28 20.25 -23.53
C ALA A 295 -17.49 21.47 -23.01
N ASP A 296 -16.62 22.03 -23.85
CA ASP A 296 -15.82 23.22 -23.47
C ASP A 296 -16.71 24.44 -23.23
N ALA A 297 -17.71 24.65 -24.07
CA ALA A 297 -18.66 25.75 -23.92
C ALA A 297 -19.51 25.60 -22.64
N SER A 298 -19.96 24.38 -22.35
CA SER A 298 -20.72 24.07 -21.14
C SER A 298 -19.87 24.27 -19.88
N PHE A 299 -18.60 23.86 -19.92
CA PHE A 299 -17.66 24.08 -18.82
C PHE A 299 -17.41 25.57 -18.58
N LEU A 300 -17.14 26.34 -19.64
CA LEU A 300 -16.92 27.78 -19.53
C LEU A 300 -18.16 28.51 -19.01
N SER A 301 -19.37 28.10 -19.41
CA SER A 301 -20.62 28.64 -18.88
C SER A 301 -20.73 28.45 -17.36
N VAL A 302 -20.38 27.28 -16.83
CA VAL A 302 -20.41 27.01 -15.39
C VAL A 302 -19.33 27.81 -14.66
N VAL A 303 -18.13 27.91 -15.24
CA VAL A 303 -17.04 28.73 -14.68
C VAL A 303 -17.46 30.20 -14.62
N GLU A 304 -18.11 30.71 -15.67
CA GLU A 304 -18.61 32.08 -15.72
C GLU A 304 -19.69 32.33 -14.66
N GLU A 305 -20.67 31.42 -14.54
CA GLU A 305 -21.72 31.48 -13.51
C GLU A 305 -21.14 31.50 -12.08
N ILE A 306 -20.15 30.64 -11.79
CA ILE A 306 -19.51 30.58 -10.47
C ILE A 306 -18.57 31.79 -10.24
N SER A 307 -18.02 32.38 -11.30
CA SER A 307 -17.14 33.54 -11.22
C SER A 307 -17.91 34.86 -11.06
N GLN A 308 -19.24 34.85 -11.21
CA GLN A 308 -20.04 36.05 -10.96
C GLN A 308 -20.08 36.35 -9.45
N PRO A 309 -19.84 37.61 -9.05
CA PRO A 309 -19.94 38.01 -7.65
C PRO A 309 -21.38 37.83 -7.15
N HIS A 310 -21.53 37.13 -6.02
CA HIS A 310 -22.81 36.99 -5.33
C HIS A 310 -23.25 38.38 -4.82
N GLU A 311 -24.24 39.01 -5.45
CA GLU A 311 -24.92 40.15 -4.85
C GLU A 311 -25.86 39.65 -3.76
N ASP A 312 -25.43 39.73 -2.50
CA ASP A 312 -26.29 39.50 -1.34
C ASP A 312 -27.35 40.62 -1.27
N SER A 313 -28.52 40.38 -1.87
CA SER A 313 -29.67 41.30 -1.79
C SER A 313 -30.41 41.22 -0.44
N SER A 314 -29.70 40.99 0.68
CA SER A 314 -30.29 40.83 2.02
C SER A 314 -29.71 41.74 3.11
N ARG A 315 -29.22 42.93 2.74
CA ARG A 315 -29.04 44.05 3.68
C ARG A 315 -29.62 45.35 3.11
N ALA A 316 -30.93 45.50 3.24
CA ALA A 316 -31.62 46.78 3.28
C ALA A 316 -32.58 46.77 4.47
#